data_AF-A0A7W5FJ58-F1
#
_entry.id   AF-A0A7W5FJ58-F1
#
_cell.length_a   1.000
_cell.length_b   1.000
_cell.length_c   1.000
_cell.angle_alpha   90.00
_cell.angle_beta   90.00
_cell.angle_gamma   90.00
#
_symmetry.space_group_name_H-M   'P 1'
#
loop_
_entity.id
_entity.type
_entity.pdbx_description
1 polymer ?
#
loop_
_entity_poly.entity_id
_entity_poly.type
_entity_poly.pdbx_seq_one_letter_code
_entity_poly.pdbx_strand_id
1 'polypeptide(L)'
;MRTRVDAGRLGVIGHSMGGGGALDAALRRPALQAAIGNAPHLPSGSLAGDRVPTLIYAMQNDTLVTPARLTSLYNTIPATTERAYLEVTGAGHNYIGQPSTVLARTMIPWLKIFIDDDARYSQFLCPLSNRAGISQYRSSCPLISTTAMVS
;
A
#
# COMPACT_ATOMS: atom_id res chain seq x y z
N MET A 1 -0.11 -0.51 31.76
CA MET A 1 -1.08 -0.30 30.66
C MET A 1 -0.36 0.29 29.46
N ARG A 2 -0.53 -0.28 28.26
CA ARG A 2 -0.10 0.36 26.99
C ARG A 2 -1.23 1.26 26.51
N THR A 3 -1.23 2.54 26.91
CA THR A 3 -2.27 3.53 26.57
C THR A 3 -1.98 4.29 25.27
N ARG A 4 -1.02 3.83 24.45
CA ARG A 4 -0.59 4.51 23.22
C ARG A 4 -1.12 3.88 21.93
N VAL A 5 -1.92 2.81 22.04
CA VAL A 5 -2.47 2.08 20.89
C VAL A 5 -3.98 2.24 20.90
N ASP A 6 -4.51 2.72 19.78
CA ASP A 6 -5.95 2.72 19.49
C ASP A 6 -6.31 1.42 18.78
N ALA A 7 -7.12 0.58 19.40
CA ALA A 7 -7.50 -0.71 18.85
C ALA A 7 -8.43 -0.60 17.63
N GLY A 8 -9.05 0.55 17.40
CA GLY A 8 -9.89 0.81 16.23
C GLY A 8 -9.10 1.21 14.99
N ARG A 9 -7.83 1.61 15.13
CA ARG A 9 -7.02 2.18 14.05
C ARG A 9 -5.76 1.34 13.81
N LEU A 10 -5.96 0.21 13.14
CA LEU A 10 -4.92 -0.78 12.88
C LEU A 10 -4.62 -0.88 11.39
N GLY A 11 -3.33 -1.00 11.06
CA GLY A 11 -2.85 -1.26 9.72
C GLY A 11 -1.88 -2.44 9.71
N VAL A 12 -1.64 -3.00 8.53
CA VAL A 12 -0.72 -4.14 8.34
C VAL A 12 0.25 -3.86 7.21
N ILE A 13 1.52 -4.17 7.43
CA ILE A 13 2.59 -3.99 6.46
C ILE A 13 3.45 -5.23 6.47
N GLY A 14 3.90 -5.66 5.28
CA GLY A 14 4.86 -6.76 5.20
C GLY A 14 5.71 -6.70 3.94
N HIS A 15 6.76 -7.52 3.91
CA HIS A 15 7.66 -7.69 2.78
C HIS A 15 7.65 -9.12 2.25
N SER A 16 7.75 -9.29 0.93
CA SER A 16 7.85 -10.61 0.29
C SER A 16 6.69 -11.51 0.71
N MET A 17 6.93 -12.70 1.25
CA MET A 17 5.87 -13.56 1.77
C MET A 17 5.09 -12.91 2.93
N GLY A 18 5.75 -12.10 3.77
CA GLY A 18 5.06 -11.28 4.78
C GLY A 18 4.20 -10.18 4.15
N GLY A 19 4.58 -9.66 2.99
CA GLY A 19 3.78 -8.72 2.20
C GLY A 19 2.53 -9.40 1.63
N GLY A 20 2.67 -10.63 1.13
CA GLY A 20 1.51 -11.46 0.78
C GLY A 20 0.60 -11.74 1.98
N GLY A 21 1.19 -12.02 3.14
CA GLY A 21 0.44 -12.18 4.40
C GLY A 21 -0.29 -10.92 4.85
N ALA A 22 0.27 -9.73 4.63
CA ALA A 22 -0.40 -8.46 4.88
C ALA A 22 -1.64 -8.29 3.99
N LEU A 23 -1.53 -8.67 2.71
CA LEU A 23 -2.66 -8.63 1.77
C LEU A 23 -3.73 -9.70 2.10
N ASP A 24 -3.33 -10.91 2.49
CA ASP A 24 -4.27 -11.94 2.96
C ASP A 24 -4.97 -11.51 4.26
N ALA A 25 -4.25 -10.85 5.17
CA ALA A 25 -4.85 -10.29 6.39
C ALA A 25 -5.89 -9.20 6.06
N ALA A 26 -5.64 -8.35 5.07
CA ALA A 26 -6.59 -7.34 4.60
C ALA A 26 -7.89 -7.98 4.09
N LEU A 27 -7.79 -9.04 3.28
CA LEU A 27 -8.94 -9.81 2.79
C LEU A 27 -9.77 -10.43 3.93
N ARG A 28 -9.11 -10.92 4.98
CA ARG A 28 -9.78 -11.57 6.12
C ARG A 28 -10.30 -10.61 7.18
N ARG A 29 -9.76 -9.38 7.23
CA ARG A 29 -10.06 -8.39 8.27
C ARG A 29 -10.37 -7.04 7.64
N PRO A 30 -11.58 -6.87 7.07
CA PRO A 30 -12.00 -5.62 6.43
C PRO A 30 -12.11 -4.42 7.38
N ALA A 31 -11.96 -4.62 8.70
CA ALA A 31 -11.89 -3.55 9.69
C ALA A 31 -10.49 -2.90 9.80
N LEU A 32 -9.47 -3.48 9.17
CA LEU A 32 -8.16 -2.82 9.05
C LEU A 32 -8.32 -1.53 8.24
N GLN A 33 -7.61 -0.49 8.65
CA GLN A 33 -7.70 0.82 8.03
C GLN A 33 -6.74 0.96 6.84
N ALA A 34 -5.63 0.23 6.83
CA ALA A 34 -4.68 0.25 5.72
C ALA A 34 -3.87 -1.06 5.62
N ALA A 35 -3.52 -1.43 4.40
CA ALA A 35 -2.60 -2.52 4.11
C ALA A 35 -1.49 -2.09 3.15
N ILE A 36 -0.27 -2.57 3.38
CA ILE A 36 0.89 -2.30 2.51
C ILE A 36 1.65 -3.59 2.23
N GLY A 37 1.72 -3.96 0.95
CA GLY A 37 2.52 -5.07 0.46
C GLY A 37 3.81 -4.56 -0.18
N ASN A 38 4.97 -4.85 0.41
CA ASN A 38 6.28 -4.52 -0.16
C ASN A 38 6.87 -5.70 -0.93
N ALA A 39 6.97 -5.60 -2.25
CA ALA A 39 7.30 -6.73 -3.13
C ALA A 39 6.50 -8.01 -2.75
N PRO A 40 5.16 -7.93 -2.61
CA PRO A 40 4.40 -8.96 -1.91
C PRO A 40 4.32 -10.25 -2.73
N HIS A 41 4.77 -11.36 -2.13
CA HIS A 41 4.59 -12.69 -2.68
C HIS A 41 3.29 -13.29 -2.15
N LEU A 42 2.23 -13.30 -2.96
CA LEU A 42 0.99 -14.03 -2.71
C LEU A 42 0.93 -15.25 -3.65
N PRO A 43 1.22 -16.49 -3.17
CA PRO A 43 1.40 -17.65 -4.04
C PRO A 43 0.18 -17.99 -4.90
N SER A 44 -1.01 -17.79 -4.35
CA SER A 44 -2.30 -18.05 -4.98
C SER A 44 -3.35 -17.07 -4.47
N GLY A 45 -4.34 -16.77 -5.31
CA GLY A 45 -5.47 -15.90 -4.96
C GLY A 45 -5.45 -14.57 -5.70
N SER A 46 -6.41 -13.73 -5.37
CA SER A 46 -6.57 -12.38 -5.91
C SER A 46 -6.99 -11.42 -4.80
N LEU A 47 -6.92 -10.13 -5.08
CA LEU A 47 -7.40 -9.08 -4.18
C LEU A 47 -8.83 -8.63 -4.53
N ALA A 48 -9.58 -9.43 -5.30
CA ALA A 48 -10.91 -9.06 -5.78
C ALA A 48 -11.96 -8.86 -4.66
N GLY A 49 -11.71 -9.43 -3.48
CA GLY A 49 -12.54 -9.22 -2.29
C GLY A 49 -12.02 -8.13 -1.35
N ASP A 50 -10.93 -7.43 -1.70
CA ASP A 50 -10.29 -6.48 -0.81
C ASP A 50 -11.15 -5.23 -0.61
N ARG A 51 -11.31 -4.83 0.66
CA ARG A 51 -12.10 -3.67 1.10
C ARG A 51 -11.25 -2.69 1.91
N VAL A 52 -9.99 -3.04 2.17
CA VAL A 52 -9.05 -2.23 2.93
C VAL A 52 -8.26 -1.38 1.93
N PRO A 53 -8.00 -0.09 2.23
CA PRO A 53 -7.07 0.69 1.45
C PRO A 53 -5.71 -0.02 1.31
N THR A 54 -5.34 -0.41 0.09
CA THR A 54 -4.14 -1.22 -0.18
C THR A 54 -3.11 -0.52 -1.07
N LEU A 55 -1.87 -0.40 -0.57
CA LEU A 55 -0.69 0.05 -1.33
C LEU A 55 0.24 -1.13 -1.65
N ILE A 56 0.56 -1.30 -2.93
CA ILE A 56 1.54 -2.28 -3.40
C ILE A 56 2.80 -1.55 -3.87
N TYR A 57 3.93 -1.89 -3.25
CA TYR A 57 5.25 -1.53 -3.78
C TYR A 57 5.80 -2.64 -4.64
N ALA A 58 6.18 -2.29 -5.87
CA ALA A 58 6.98 -3.11 -6.75
C ALA A 58 8.42 -2.57 -6.82
N MET A 59 9.37 -3.46 -7.09
CA MET A 59 10.78 -3.10 -7.25
C MET A 59 11.17 -3.42 -8.70
N GLN A 60 11.65 -2.43 -9.46
CA GLN A 60 11.82 -2.53 -10.91
C GLN A 60 12.67 -3.73 -11.35
N ASN A 61 13.71 -4.06 -10.59
CA ASN A 61 14.67 -5.14 -10.84
C ASN A 61 14.38 -6.40 -10.00
N ASP A 62 13.17 -6.55 -9.46
CA ASP A 62 12.78 -7.74 -8.71
C ASP A 62 12.60 -8.96 -9.62
N THR A 63 13.43 -9.99 -9.41
CA THR A 63 13.35 -11.26 -10.13
C THR A 63 12.56 -12.35 -9.39
N LEU A 64 12.21 -12.13 -8.11
CA LEU A 64 11.46 -13.09 -7.29
C LEU A 64 9.95 -12.79 -7.33
N VAL A 65 9.59 -11.52 -7.31
CA VAL A 65 8.22 -11.03 -7.42
C VAL A 65 8.19 -9.90 -8.44
N THR A 66 8.06 -10.29 -9.72
CA THR A 66 8.23 -9.35 -10.83
C THR A 66 7.16 -8.24 -10.83
N PRO A 67 7.51 -7.02 -11.30
CA PRO A 67 6.54 -5.94 -11.48
C PRO A 67 5.32 -6.33 -12.31
N ALA A 68 5.50 -7.19 -13.32
CA ALA A 68 4.39 -7.70 -14.12
C ALA A 68 3.39 -8.51 -13.27
N ARG A 69 3.88 -9.38 -12.37
CA ARG A 69 3.02 -10.14 -11.45
C ARG A 69 2.26 -9.21 -10.50
N LEU A 70 2.95 -8.19 -9.97
CA LEU A 70 2.32 -7.22 -9.05
C LEU A 70 1.33 -6.30 -9.75
N THR A 71 1.59 -5.94 -11.01
CA THR A 71 0.63 -5.20 -11.85
C THR A 71 -0.65 -6.03 -12.03
N SER A 72 -0.53 -7.31 -12.38
CA SER A 72 -1.68 -8.20 -12.51
C SER A 72 -2.44 -8.33 -11.19
N LEU A 73 -1.74 -8.49 -10.06
CA LEU A 73 -2.36 -8.55 -8.73
C LEU A 73 -3.09 -7.26 -8.38
N TYR A 74 -2.46 -6.09 -8.57
CA TYR A 74 -3.05 -4.78 -8.31
C TYR A 74 -4.35 -4.56 -9.11
N ASN A 75 -4.38 -5.00 -10.36
CA ASN A 75 -5.54 -4.88 -11.22
C ASN A 75 -6.75 -5.71 -10.71
N THR A 76 -6.52 -6.71 -9.85
CA THR A 76 -7.62 -7.48 -9.25
C THR A 76 -8.32 -6.74 -8.11
N ILE A 77 -7.71 -5.70 -7.51
CA ILE A 77 -8.35 -4.92 -6.45
C ILE A 77 -9.62 -4.24 -7.02
N PRO A 78 -10.76 -4.22 -6.32
CA PRO A 78 -11.95 -3.51 -6.77
C PRO A 78 -11.68 -2.02 -7.02
N ALA A 79 -12.33 -1.45 -8.03
CA ALA A 79 -12.25 -0.01 -8.29
C ALA A 79 -12.89 0.84 -7.18
N THR A 80 -13.76 0.24 -6.36
CA THR A 80 -14.39 0.84 -5.18
C THR A 80 -13.47 0.87 -3.96
N THR A 81 -12.32 0.20 -4.02
CA THR A 81 -11.36 0.12 -2.91
C THR A 81 -10.21 1.06 -3.20
N GLU A 82 -9.86 1.87 -2.21
CA GLU A 82 -8.73 2.78 -2.34
C GLU A 82 -7.43 2.00 -2.51
N ARG A 83 -6.67 2.34 -3.54
CA ARG A 83 -5.50 1.56 -3.94
C ARG A 83 -4.43 2.42 -4.57
N ALA A 84 -3.18 1.99 -4.38
CA ALA A 84 -2.05 2.52 -5.12
C ALA A 84 -1.04 1.41 -5.46
N TYR A 85 -0.38 1.59 -6.59
CA TYR A 85 0.77 0.82 -7.03
C TYR A 85 1.93 1.78 -7.27
N LEU A 86 3.09 1.49 -6.67
CA LEU A 86 4.29 2.29 -6.84
C LEU A 86 5.47 1.37 -7.15
N GLU A 87 6.12 1.62 -8.28
CA GLU A 87 7.32 0.90 -8.69
C GLU A 87 8.57 1.75 -8.46
N VAL A 88 9.50 1.25 -7.66
CA VAL A 88 10.74 1.96 -7.31
C VAL A 88 11.82 1.68 -8.37
N THR A 89 12.36 2.76 -8.94
CA THR A 89 13.38 2.68 -9.99
C THR A 89 14.66 2.00 -9.49
N GLY A 90 15.18 1.05 -10.26
CA GLY A 90 16.43 0.33 -9.99
C GLY A 90 16.41 -0.61 -8.78
N ALA A 91 15.30 -0.66 -8.03
CA ALA A 91 15.19 -1.43 -6.81
C ALA A 91 15.10 -2.94 -7.09
N GLY A 92 15.82 -3.75 -6.31
CA GLY A 92 15.65 -5.21 -6.25
C GLY A 92 14.74 -5.64 -5.11
N HIS A 93 14.51 -6.96 -4.97
CA HIS A 93 13.55 -7.53 -4.01
C HIS A 93 13.72 -6.99 -2.58
N ASN A 94 14.96 -6.99 -2.07
CA ASN A 94 15.27 -6.62 -0.68
C ASN A 94 15.44 -5.11 -0.46
N TYR A 95 15.05 -4.25 -1.42
CA TYR A 95 15.19 -2.78 -1.31
C TYR A 95 14.48 -2.19 -0.09
N ILE A 96 13.47 -2.87 0.47
CA ILE A 96 12.77 -2.44 1.69
C ILE A 96 13.63 -2.55 2.96
N GLY A 97 14.70 -3.35 2.94
CA GLY A 97 15.58 -3.59 4.09
C GLY A 97 16.60 -2.49 4.36
N GLN A 98 16.57 -1.40 3.57
CA GLN A 98 17.50 -0.28 3.67
C GLN A 98 16.75 1.06 3.80
N PRO A 99 17.40 2.10 4.34
CA PRO A 99 16.85 3.45 4.35
C PRO A 99 16.49 3.92 2.93
N SER A 100 15.26 4.40 2.75
CA SER A 100 14.80 4.93 1.48
C SER A 100 13.85 6.11 1.67
N THR A 101 14.21 7.24 1.09
CA THR A 101 13.36 8.44 1.10
C THR A 101 12.14 8.27 0.21
N VAL A 102 12.23 7.48 -0.86
CA VAL A 102 11.09 7.15 -1.74
C VAL A 102 10.03 6.40 -0.94
N LEU A 103 10.43 5.35 -0.20
CA LEU A 103 9.53 4.58 0.64
C LEU A 103 8.97 5.45 1.77
N ALA A 104 9.81 6.16 2.52
CA ALA A 104 9.35 6.99 3.63
C ALA A 104 8.33 8.05 3.19
N ARG A 105 8.61 8.78 2.11
CA ARG A 105 7.76 9.89 1.65
C ARG A 105 6.46 9.45 0.99
N THR A 106 6.26 8.16 0.73
CA THR A 106 5.03 7.63 0.13
C THR A 106 4.26 6.72 1.08
N MET A 107 4.98 5.95 1.92
CA MET A 107 4.39 5.08 2.93
C MET A 107 3.79 5.87 4.10
N ILE A 108 4.49 6.92 4.57
CA ILE A 108 3.99 7.76 5.68
C ILE A 108 2.68 8.46 5.29
N PRO A 109 2.58 9.15 4.13
CA PRO A 109 1.30 9.71 3.70
C PRO A 109 0.19 8.67 3.57
N TRP A 110 0.48 7.48 3.04
CA TRP A 110 -0.52 6.41 2.94
C TRP A 110 -1.10 6.05 4.31
N LEU A 111 -0.22 5.80 5.29
CA LEU A 111 -0.65 5.50 6.66
C LEU A 111 -1.39 6.69 7.27
N LYS A 112 -0.94 7.92 7.04
CA LYS A 112 -1.60 9.12 7.58
C LYS A 112 -3.02 9.32 7.04
N ILE A 113 -3.20 9.14 5.72
CA ILE A 113 -4.50 9.30 5.08
C ILE A 113 -5.51 8.30 5.67
N PHE A 114 -5.11 7.05 5.84
CA PHE A 114 -6.07 5.97 6.15
C PHE A 114 -6.11 5.54 7.63
N ILE A 115 -4.99 5.58 8.36
CA ILE A 115 -4.97 5.22 9.80
C ILE A 115 -5.39 6.42 10.66
N ASP A 116 -5.01 7.63 10.26
CA ASP A 116 -5.25 8.86 11.02
C ASP A 116 -6.36 9.74 10.42
N ASP A 117 -7.01 9.31 9.33
CA ASP A 117 -8.00 10.11 8.57
C ASP A 117 -7.47 11.50 8.17
N ASP A 118 -6.16 11.62 7.95
CA ASP A 118 -5.49 12.90 7.81
C ASP A 118 -5.37 13.33 6.34
N ALA A 119 -6.40 14.02 5.87
CA ALA A 119 -6.49 14.53 4.50
C ALA A 119 -5.35 15.51 4.12
N ARG A 120 -4.61 16.08 5.10
CA ARG A 120 -3.45 16.95 4.81
C ARG A 120 -2.35 16.22 4.05
N TYR A 121 -2.30 14.89 4.14
CA TYR A 121 -1.31 14.06 3.45
C TYR A 121 -1.72 13.64 2.03
N SER A 122 -2.98 13.84 1.63
CA SER A 122 -3.48 13.49 0.29
C SER A 122 -2.67 14.17 -0.83
N GLN A 123 -2.24 15.41 -0.61
CA GLN A 123 -1.44 16.20 -1.55
C GLN A 123 -0.12 15.53 -1.96
N PHE A 124 0.40 14.60 -1.15
CA PHE A 124 1.64 13.92 -1.49
C PHE A 124 1.44 12.79 -2.49
N LEU A 125 0.24 12.18 -2.53
CA LEU A 125 -0.08 10.99 -3.31
C LEU A 125 -1.11 11.23 -4.44
N CYS A 126 -1.89 12.31 -4.38
CA CYS A 126 -2.94 12.63 -5.34
C CYS A 126 -2.93 14.10 -5.80
N PRO A 127 -2.36 14.41 -6.97
CA PRO A 127 -1.45 13.56 -7.74
C PRO A 127 -0.12 13.36 -6.98
N LEU A 128 0.65 12.33 -7.35
CA LEU A 128 1.95 12.08 -6.74
C LEU A 128 2.88 13.29 -6.89
N SER A 129 3.18 13.94 -5.77
CA SER A 129 3.91 15.22 -5.70
C SER A 129 5.38 15.11 -6.12
N ASN A 130 6.02 13.96 -5.89
CA ASN A 130 7.43 13.73 -6.20
C ASN A 130 7.66 12.35 -6.81
N ARG A 131 8.02 12.33 -8.11
CA ARG A 131 8.28 11.13 -8.91
C ARG A 131 9.74 10.66 -8.94
N ALA A 132 10.67 11.39 -8.31
CA ALA A 132 12.09 11.02 -8.36
C ALA A 132 12.34 9.63 -7.76
N GLY A 133 12.91 8.70 -8.51
CA GLY A 133 13.11 7.30 -8.08
C GLY A 133 11.86 6.42 -8.16
N ILE A 134 10.83 6.84 -8.90
CA ILE A 134 9.60 6.08 -9.12
C ILE A 134 9.41 5.91 -10.64
N SER A 135 9.45 4.66 -11.13
CA SER A 135 9.29 4.35 -12.56
C SER A 135 7.82 4.29 -12.97
N GLN A 136 6.94 3.87 -12.05
CA GLN A 136 5.50 3.81 -12.29
C GLN A 136 4.71 4.14 -11.03
N TYR A 137 3.61 4.87 -11.22
CA TYR A 137 2.65 5.14 -10.16
C TYR A 137 1.23 5.03 -10.71
N ARG A 138 0.38 4.25 -10.05
CA ARG A 138 -1.05 4.10 -10.32
C ARG A 138 -1.80 4.29 -9.01
N SER A 139 -3.00 4.86 -9.06
CA SER A 139 -3.80 5.10 -7.86
C SER A 139 -5.28 5.23 -8.21
N SER A 140 -6.15 5.03 -7.22
CA SER A 140 -7.59 5.30 -7.27
C SER A 140 -7.97 6.75 -6.98
N CYS A 141 -7.02 7.70 -7.05
CA CYS A 141 -7.24 9.09 -6.66
C CYS A 141 -8.60 9.65 -7.13
N PRO A 142 -9.29 10.46 -6.30
CA PRO A 142 -8.84 10.95 -4.98
C PRO A 142 -8.80 9.85 -3.92
N LEU A 143 -7.75 9.83 -3.09
CA LEU A 143 -7.65 8.89 -1.97
C LEU A 143 -8.42 9.47 -0.78
N ILE A 144 -9.63 8.97 -0.55
CA ILE A 144 -10.53 9.47 0.49
C ILE A 144 -10.66 8.39 1.56
N SER A 145 -10.45 8.75 2.84
CA SER A 145 -10.77 7.81 3.91
C SER A 145 -12.29 7.63 4.03
N THR A 146 -12.75 6.42 4.33
CA THR A 146 -14.17 6.11 4.48
C THR A 146 -14.84 6.94 5.57
N THR A 147 -14.11 7.35 6.61
CA THR A 147 -14.58 8.27 7.65
C THR A 147 -14.85 9.68 7.11
N ALA A 148 -14.04 10.15 6.16
CA ALA A 148 -14.13 11.50 5.61
C ALA A 148 -15.30 11.68 4.62
N MET A 149 -15.91 10.59 4.13
CA MET A 149 -17.12 10.66 3.28
C MET A 149 -18.42 10.86 4.09
N VAL A 150 -18.37 10.72 5.42
CA VAL A 150 -19.55 10.77 6.31
C VAL A 150 -19.56 12.03 7.19
N SER A 151 -18.60 12.95 6.97
CA SER A 151 -18.50 14.23 7.69
C SER A 151 -18.66 15.41 6.74
#